data_AF-A0A3D1ISR6-F1
#
_entry.id   AF-A0A3D1ISR6-F1
#
_cell.length_a   1.000
_cell.length_b   1.000
_cell.length_c   1.000
_cell.angle_alpha   90.00
_cell.angle_beta   90.00
_cell.angle_gamma   90.00
#
_symmetry.space_group_name_H-M   'P 1'
#
loop_
_entity.id
_entity.type
_entity.pdbx_description
1 polymer ?
#
loop_
_entity_poly.entity_id
_entity_poly.type
_entity_poly.pdbx_seq_one_letter_code
_entity_poly.pdbx_strand_id
1 'polypeptide(L)'
;KPVGRMHFIIGKYLGIVAGLTAGTYLNMIVLLLASRQAYDAYGNPDIVGVVTFGIFVVLAFIVAGLLNYFLHKPFVPWAMGLLAVAMTLGFFTVCLQDKDRAWWLVDSGADITAEFSDIWIFTEGAGIDSSGVPIPSEEKAGFAKDVDWSLMRLALLLLFALWVLAAIALMCSTRLSWMPTMMICLGLFILGLMSDYLLGNASQGGGLLRAGENMIWNPPGNVAGDYVAFRMKPRGVPRLADQEYTVRVDVTGNNPDLSEFDQGSGVLVLGSEQNSEVEIKYARLKQLVDYELKERWNLPLEEEMIRVGRSLLPEQFPGESVERALLPEIIEAVNEQEPVLDRDETKQETLLEFRRLEDQIKTPVVPGHLAFWVELEDGRLSKWDSSTSRDVRITQGSVWAKFLYVLVPNWQLFWLSDSMSPQAEELGESRFKTQYTEGKVPGQYLVTAGLYVVLYVVLALALAIWMFENRELSGDGNG
;
A
#
# COMPACT_ATOMS: atom_id res chain seq x y z
N LYS A 1 14.22 24.48 39.86
CA LYS A 1 13.33 23.52 40.56
C LYS A 1 13.56 22.14 39.94
N PRO A 2 13.63 21.05 40.72
CA PRO A 2 13.74 19.71 40.13
C PRO A 2 12.51 19.45 39.28
N VAL A 3 12.72 19.16 37.99
CA VAL A 3 11.64 18.82 37.06
C VAL A 3 11.16 17.41 37.41
N GLY A 4 9.84 17.23 37.56
CA GLY A 4 9.29 15.90 37.85
C GLY A 4 9.65 14.88 36.76
N ARG A 5 9.89 13.63 37.13
CA ARG A 5 10.35 12.55 36.22
C ARG A 5 9.49 12.44 34.95
N MET A 6 8.18 12.50 35.12
CA MET A 6 7.21 12.47 34.04
C MET A 6 7.41 13.64 33.06
N HIS A 7 7.57 14.86 33.56
CA HIS A 7 7.80 16.04 32.72
C HIS A 7 9.14 15.98 31.98
N PHE A 8 10.17 15.41 32.60
CA PHE A 8 11.48 15.25 31.99
C PHE A 8 11.47 14.24 30.83
N ILE A 9 10.90 13.06 31.05
CA ILE A 9 10.84 11.99 30.04
C ILE A 9 9.92 12.40 28.88
N ILE A 10 8.73 12.92 29.19
CA ILE A 10 7.80 13.39 28.16
C ILE A 10 8.40 14.55 27.37
N GLY A 11 9.04 15.52 28.04
CA GLY A 11 9.70 16.64 27.36
C GLY A 11 10.81 16.19 26.40
N LYS A 12 11.63 15.22 26.81
CA LYS A 12 12.65 14.61 25.92
C LYS A 12 12.01 13.90 24.74
N TYR A 13 11.00 13.08 24.99
CA TYR A 13 10.31 12.34 23.94
C TYR A 13 9.66 13.28 22.92
N LEU A 14 8.94 14.31 23.39
CA LEU A 14 8.33 15.33 22.53
C LEU A 14 9.37 16.09 21.71
N GLY A 15 10.53 16.42 22.29
CA GLY A 15 11.63 17.05 21.54
C GLY A 15 12.18 16.16 20.41
N ILE A 16 12.38 14.87 20.69
CA ILE A 16 12.84 13.90 19.69
C ILE A 16 11.78 13.71 18.60
N VAL A 17 10.52 13.50 18.99
CA VAL A 17 9.39 13.33 18.07
C VAL A 17 9.19 14.56 17.20
N ALA A 18 9.29 15.77 17.75
CA ALA A 18 9.20 17.00 16.96
C ALA A 18 10.33 17.10 15.92
N GLY A 19 11.56 16.75 16.30
CA GLY A 19 12.69 16.70 15.38
C GLY A 19 12.51 15.67 14.26
N LEU A 20 12.07 14.45 14.60
CA LEU A 20 11.78 13.39 13.62
C LEU A 20 10.61 13.77 12.70
N THR A 21 9.58 14.43 13.23
CA THR A 21 8.42 14.90 12.45
C THR A 21 8.83 15.99 11.46
N ALA A 22 9.66 16.95 11.89
CA ALA A 22 10.21 17.96 10.99
C ALA A 22 11.08 17.31 9.90
N GLY A 23 11.98 16.39 10.26
CA GLY A 23 12.84 15.71 9.30
C GLY A 23 12.06 14.85 8.29
N THR A 24 11.06 14.10 8.75
CA THR A 24 10.19 13.29 7.86
C THR A 24 9.34 14.17 6.96
N TYR A 25 8.83 15.29 7.45
CA TYR A 25 8.10 16.26 6.63
C TYR A 25 8.95 16.80 5.48
N LEU A 26 10.20 17.20 5.74
CA LEU A 26 11.12 17.67 4.70
C LEU A 26 11.40 16.57 3.68
N ASN A 27 11.64 15.33 4.13
CA ASN A 27 11.85 14.19 3.23
C ASN A 27 10.58 13.84 2.42
N MET A 28 9.40 13.98 3.01
CA MET A 28 8.12 13.76 2.33
C MET A 28 7.95 14.74 1.16
N ILE A 29 8.29 16.02 1.33
CA ILE A 29 8.27 17.00 0.23
C ILE A 29 9.19 16.54 -0.91
N VAL A 30 10.39 16.09 -0.58
CA VAL A 30 11.36 15.59 -1.58
C VAL A 30 10.81 14.36 -2.30
N LEU A 31 10.19 13.42 -1.57
CA LEU A 31 9.57 12.22 -2.17
C LEU A 31 8.42 12.57 -3.12
N LEU A 32 7.54 13.52 -2.75
CA LEU A 32 6.46 13.99 -3.61
C LEU A 32 6.98 14.65 -4.89
N LEU A 33 8.08 15.41 -4.81
CA LEU A 33 8.72 15.97 -6.02
C LEU A 33 9.43 14.91 -6.85
N ALA A 34 10.05 13.92 -6.19
CA ALA A 34 10.70 12.81 -6.87
C ALA A 34 9.70 11.97 -7.68
N SER A 35 8.45 11.80 -7.22
CA SER A 35 7.42 11.10 -7.99
C SER A 35 7.08 11.83 -9.29
N ARG A 36 6.94 13.16 -9.22
CA ARG A 36 6.71 14.00 -10.41
C ARG A 36 7.91 13.97 -11.37
N GLN A 37 9.11 13.86 -10.82
CA GLN A 37 10.36 13.78 -11.58
C GLN A 37 10.62 12.39 -12.18
N ALA A 38 9.89 11.35 -11.77
CA ALA A 38 10.02 10.05 -12.39
C ALA A 38 9.65 10.15 -13.88
N TYR A 39 10.49 9.56 -14.73
CA TYR A 39 10.28 9.47 -16.17
C TYR A 39 10.68 8.07 -16.64
N ASP A 40 9.98 7.55 -17.65
CA ASP A 40 10.28 6.27 -18.28
C ASP A 40 11.31 6.44 -19.42
N ALA A 41 11.52 5.41 -20.24
CA ALA A 41 12.48 5.48 -21.34
C ALA A 41 12.14 6.52 -22.44
N TYR A 42 10.91 7.05 -22.44
CA TYR A 42 10.41 7.99 -23.46
C TYR A 42 9.99 9.36 -22.87
N GLY A 43 10.02 9.52 -21.54
CA GLY A 43 9.63 10.74 -20.84
C GLY A 43 10.76 11.76 -20.67
N ASN A 44 10.36 13.02 -20.48
CA ASN A 44 11.29 14.14 -20.27
C ASN A 44 11.55 14.41 -18.77
N PRO A 45 12.80 14.67 -18.36
CA PRO A 45 13.13 15.00 -16.98
C PRO A 45 12.67 16.42 -16.61
N ASP A 46 12.09 16.59 -15.42
CA ASP A 46 11.64 17.91 -14.92
C ASP A 46 12.81 18.75 -14.36
N ILE A 47 13.69 19.21 -15.25
CA ILE A 47 14.88 19.99 -14.89
C ILE A 47 14.49 21.34 -14.27
N VAL A 48 13.48 22.02 -14.83
CA VAL A 48 13.04 23.35 -14.35
C VAL A 48 12.47 23.25 -12.93
N GLY A 49 11.68 22.22 -12.64
CA GLY A 49 11.17 21.97 -11.29
C GLY A 49 12.29 21.70 -10.28
N VAL A 50 13.30 20.89 -10.65
CA VAL A 50 14.49 20.64 -9.81
C VAL A 50 15.23 21.93 -9.49
N VAL A 51 15.51 22.76 -10.50
CA VAL A 51 16.24 24.03 -10.32
C VAL A 51 15.42 25.00 -9.47
N THR A 52 14.12 25.15 -9.75
CA THR A 52 13.22 26.01 -8.98
C THR A 52 13.24 25.62 -7.51
N PHE A 53 13.09 24.33 -7.20
CA PHE A 53 13.16 23.83 -5.83
C PHE A 53 14.53 24.05 -5.18
N GLY A 54 15.61 23.78 -5.91
CA GLY A 54 16.99 24.01 -5.47
C GLY A 54 17.26 25.46 -5.09
N ILE A 55 16.70 26.43 -5.85
CA ILE A 55 16.79 27.86 -5.53
C ILE A 55 16.20 28.14 -4.15
N PHE A 56 14.99 27.65 -3.85
CA PHE A 56 14.36 27.85 -2.53
C PHE A 56 15.21 27.29 -1.39
N VAL A 57 15.78 26.10 -1.57
CA VAL A 57 16.66 25.47 -0.57
C VAL A 57 17.91 26.31 -0.31
N VAL A 58 18.59 26.75 -1.37
CA VAL A 58 19.79 27.59 -1.27
C VAL A 58 19.46 28.93 -0.60
N LEU A 59 18.34 29.56 -0.98
CA LEU A 59 17.88 30.82 -0.41
C LEU A 59 17.61 30.69 1.10
N ALA A 60 17.02 29.58 1.55
CA ALA A 60 16.80 29.31 2.97
C ALA A 60 18.13 29.26 3.76
N PHE A 61 19.14 28.57 3.24
CA PHE A 61 20.46 28.51 3.88
C PHE A 61 21.19 29.86 3.89
N ILE A 62 21.08 30.63 2.81
CA ILE A 62 21.62 31.99 2.75
C ILE A 62 20.96 32.86 3.83
N VAL A 63 19.63 32.88 3.90
CA VAL A 63 18.90 33.67 4.90
C VAL A 63 19.26 33.21 6.32
N ALA A 64 19.32 31.90 6.59
CA ALA A 64 19.74 31.38 7.88
C ALA A 64 21.17 31.80 8.26
N GLY A 65 22.10 31.79 7.29
CA GLY A 65 23.46 32.27 7.48
C GLY A 65 23.51 33.76 7.80
N LEU A 66 22.72 34.58 7.11
CA LEU A 66 22.61 36.02 7.38
C LEU A 66 22.01 36.28 8.77
N LEU A 67 20.98 35.55 9.18
CA LEU A 67 20.40 35.65 10.53
C LEU A 67 21.41 35.26 11.61
N ASN A 68 22.24 34.26 11.35
CA ASN A 68 23.30 33.88 12.28
C ASN A 68 24.40 34.95 12.36
N TYR A 69 24.83 35.48 11.21
CA TYR A 69 25.90 36.47 11.13
C TYR A 69 25.50 37.83 11.72
N PHE A 70 24.33 38.37 11.31
CA PHE A 70 23.91 39.72 11.70
C PHE A 70 23.13 39.77 13.02
N LEU A 71 22.30 38.77 13.31
CA LEU A 71 21.40 38.78 14.48
C LEU A 71 21.85 37.82 15.59
N HIS A 72 22.99 37.15 15.42
CA HIS A 72 23.54 36.15 16.35
C HIS A 72 22.53 35.08 16.79
N LYS A 73 21.57 34.75 15.91
CA LYS A 73 20.59 33.69 16.15
C LYS A 73 21.26 32.32 16.00
N PRO A 74 20.84 31.29 16.77
CA PRO A 74 21.41 29.95 16.62
C PRO A 74 21.09 29.41 15.22
N PHE A 75 22.14 29.03 14.46
CA PHE A 75 22.00 28.67 13.05
C PHE A 75 21.06 27.47 12.82
N VAL A 76 21.28 26.36 13.52
CA VAL A 76 20.61 25.08 13.22
C VAL A 76 19.08 25.15 13.31
N PRO A 77 18.45 25.65 14.41
CA PRO A 77 16.98 25.71 14.49
C PRO A 77 16.37 26.67 13.46
N TRP A 78 17.04 27.79 13.18
CA TRP A 78 16.57 28.77 12.19
C TRP A 78 16.72 28.24 10.76
N ALA A 79 17.84 27.56 10.46
CA ALA A 79 18.04 26.90 9.18
C ALA A 79 16.97 25.85 8.92
N MET A 80 16.69 24.98 9.89
CA MET A 80 15.65 23.95 9.76
C MET A 80 14.24 24.55 9.60
N GLY A 81 13.91 25.58 10.38
CA GLY A 81 12.61 26.27 10.28
C GLY A 81 12.44 26.99 8.94
N LEU A 82 13.45 27.71 8.48
CA LEU A 82 13.43 28.39 7.18
C LEU A 82 13.41 27.39 6.02
N LEU A 83 14.16 26.29 6.14
CA LEU A 83 14.17 25.22 5.15
C LEU A 83 12.78 24.58 5.02
N ALA A 84 12.08 24.34 6.13
CA ALA A 84 10.69 23.85 6.09
C ALA A 84 9.76 24.81 5.35
N VAL A 85 9.81 26.10 5.66
CA VAL A 85 8.99 27.11 4.96
C VAL A 85 9.35 27.19 3.48
N ALA A 86 10.64 27.27 3.16
CA ALA A 86 11.12 27.43 1.79
C ALA A 86 10.86 26.19 0.93
N MET A 87 11.06 24.98 1.44
CA MET A 87 10.73 23.75 0.73
C MET A 87 9.22 23.61 0.51
N THR A 88 8.39 24.06 1.45
CA THR A 88 6.93 24.09 1.29
C THR A 88 6.53 25.04 0.17
N LEU A 89 7.05 26.27 0.18
CA LEU A 89 6.80 27.24 -0.88
C LEU A 89 7.34 26.74 -2.23
N GLY A 90 8.55 26.18 -2.24
CA GLY A 90 9.17 25.58 -3.42
C GLY A 90 8.31 24.48 -4.01
N PHE A 91 7.80 23.56 -3.18
CA PHE A 91 6.86 22.52 -3.61
C PHE A 91 5.61 23.10 -4.27
N PHE A 92 4.94 24.08 -3.63
CA PHE A 92 3.77 24.72 -4.21
C PHE A 92 4.09 25.45 -5.52
N THR A 93 5.24 26.13 -5.61
CA THR A 93 5.64 26.79 -6.86
C THR A 93 5.89 25.80 -7.98
N VAL A 94 6.49 24.64 -7.69
CA VAL A 94 6.67 23.59 -8.69
C VAL A 94 5.31 23.02 -9.10
N CYS A 95 4.39 22.79 -8.16
CA CYS A 95 3.03 22.33 -8.47
C CYS A 95 2.21 23.29 -9.35
N LEU A 96 2.61 24.56 -9.42
CA LEU A 96 2.03 25.58 -10.31
C LEU A 96 2.72 25.66 -11.68
N GLN A 97 3.77 24.86 -11.90
CA GLN A 97 4.48 24.75 -13.17
C GLN A 97 4.03 23.50 -13.93
N ASP A 98 3.70 23.69 -15.21
CA ASP A 98 3.46 22.62 -16.16
C ASP A 98 4.80 22.01 -16.61
N LYS A 99 4.96 20.69 -16.39
CA LYS A 99 6.19 19.94 -16.68
C LYS A 99 6.54 19.96 -18.17
N ASP A 100 5.55 19.80 -19.05
CA ASP A 100 5.77 19.68 -20.49
C ASP A 100 6.18 21.04 -21.08
N ARG A 101 5.47 22.10 -20.68
CA ARG A 101 5.78 23.47 -21.13
C ARG A 101 7.11 23.95 -20.56
N ALA A 102 7.44 23.57 -19.33
CA ALA A 102 8.73 23.88 -18.71
C ALA A 102 9.89 23.17 -19.41
N TRP A 103 9.69 21.97 -19.96
CA TRP A 103 10.70 21.29 -20.76
C TRP A 103 11.06 22.09 -22.03
N TRP A 104 10.06 22.64 -22.73
CA TRP A 104 10.28 23.42 -23.94
C TRP A 104 11.03 24.74 -23.73
N LEU A 105 11.05 25.25 -22.49
CA LEU A 105 11.90 26.39 -22.13
C LEU A 105 13.40 26.03 -22.18
N VAL A 106 13.74 24.78 -21.90
CA VAL A 106 15.12 24.29 -21.80
C VAL A 106 15.58 23.61 -23.08
N ASP A 107 14.71 22.82 -23.70
CA ASP A 107 14.97 22.10 -24.94
C ASP A 107 13.79 22.24 -25.90
N SER A 108 14.02 22.93 -27.01
CA SER A 108 13.04 23.19 -28.06
C SER A 108 12.95 22.04 -29.08
N GLY A 109 13.30 20.81 -28.70
CA GLY A 109 13.50 19.65 -29.59
C GLY A 109 12.33 19.24 -30.50
N ALA A 110 11.14 19.83 -30.33
CA ALA A 110 9.97 19.64 -31.18
C ALA A 110 9.65 20.84 -32.11
N ASP A 111 10.59 21.78 -32.29
CA ASP A 111 10.37 23.09 -32.93
C ASP A 111 9.23 23.91 -32.28
N ILE A 112 8.96 23.63 -31.00
CA ILE A 112 8.03 24.39 -30.16
C ILE A 112 8.86 25.35 -29.31
N THR A 113 8.42 26.61 -29.24
CA THR A 113 9.05 27.63 -28.40
C THR A 113 8.10 28.06 -27.29
N ALA A 114 8.57 28.04 -26.04
CA ALA A 114 7.81 28.47 -24.88
C ALA A 114 8.54 29.58 -24.14
N GLU A 115 7.81 30.60 -23.68
CA GLU A 115 8.35 31.64 -22.82
C GLU A 115 8.25 31.26 -21.34
N PHE A 116 8.99 31.96 -20.48
CA PHE A 116 8.90 31.75 -19.03
C PHE A 116 7.50 32.04 -18.47
N SER A 117 6.69 32.89 -19.13
CA SER A 117 5.29 33.07 -18.76
C SER A 117 4.45 31.82 -19.01
N ASP A 118 4.80 30.99 -19.98
CA ASP A 118 3.96 29.90 -20.47
C ASP A 118 4.04 28.65 -19.58
N ILE A 119 5.09 28.53 -18.77
CA ILE A 119 5.30 27.41 -17.83
C ILE A 119 4.26 27.37 -16.72
N TRP A 120 3.61 28.50 -16.42
CA TRP A 120 2.69 28.61 -15.29
C TRP A 120 1.29 28.16 -15.68
N ILE A 121 0.64 27.37 -14.82
CA ILE A 121 -0.70 26.84 -15.12
C ILE A 121 -1.80 27.93 -15.21
N PHE A 122 -1.55 29.10 -14.62
CA PHE A 122 -2.53 30.19 -14.53
C PHE A 122 -2.36 31.26 -15.63
N THR A 123 -1.40 31.09 -16.54
CA THR A 123 -1.19 32.01 -17.66
C THR A 123 -1.89 31.51 -18.91
N GLU A 124 -2.34 32.45 -19.77
CA GLU A 124 -3.08 32.11 -20.99
C GLU A 124 -2.19 31.57 -22.12
N GLY A 125 -0.89 31.90 -22.14
CA GLY A 125 0.04 31.41 -23.17
C GLY A 125 0.55 29.99 -22.89
N ALA A 126 0.59 29.12 -23.90
CA ALA A 126 1.04 27.73 -23.77
C ALA A 126 2.19 27.37 -24.74
N GLY A 127 2.88 28.36 -25.28
CA GLY A 127 3.92 28.21 -26.30
C GLY A 127 3.39 28.31 -27.74
N ILE A 128 4.32 28.39 -28.69
CA ILE A 128 4.07 28.55 -30.12
C ILE A 128 4.69 27.36 -30.86
N ASP A 129 3.93 26.76 -31.77
CA ASP A 129 4.39 25.67 -32.62
C ASP A 129 5.35 26.14 -33.75
N SER A 130 5.89 25.18 -34.50
CA SER A 130 6.79 25.43 -35.63
C SER A 130 6.15 26.20 -36.79
N SER A 131 4.82 26.25 -36.83
CA SER A 131 4.02 26.96 -37.82
C SER A 131 3.62 28.37 -37.36
N GLY A 132 4.01 28.78 -36.15
CA GLY A 132 3.67 30.08 -35.57
C GLY A 132 2.27 30.14 -34.94
N VAL A 133 1.61 29.01 -34.77
CA VAL A 133 0.28 28.91 -34.15
C VAL A 133 0.42 28.74 -32.63
N PRO A 134 -0.29 29.54 -31.82
CA PRO A 134 -0.31 29.36 -30.38
C PRO A 134 -0.96 28.02 -30.00
N ILE A 135 -0.35 27.28 -29.09
CA ILE A 135 -0.91 26.03 -28.60
C ILE A 135 -2.09 26.36 -27.66
N PRO A 136 -3.22 25.63 -27.71
CA PRO A 136 -4.36 25.90 -26.84
C PRO A 136 -4.00 25.80 -25.35
N SER A 137 -4.50 26.74 -24.56
CA SER A 137 -4.29 26.77 -23.10
C SER A 137 -5.06 25.68 -22.34
N GLU A 138 -6.08 25.09 -22.97
CA GLU A 138 -6.85 23.96 -22.42
C GLU A 138 -6.01 22.69 -22.24
N GLU A 139 -4.90 22.55 -22.97
CA GLU A 139 -3.99 21.41 -22.87
C GLU A 139 -3.03 21.51 -21.68
N LYS A 140 -3.05 22.60 -20.91
CA LYS A 140 -2.16 22.77 -19.76
C LYS A 140 -2.46 21.78 -18.65
N ALA A 141 -1.38 21.32 -18.01
CA ALA A 141 -1.48 20.53 -16.80
C ALA A 141 -2.21 21.28 -15.68
N GLY A 142 -3.06 20.55 -14.93
CA GLY A 142 -3.65 21.07 -13.71
C GLY A 142 -2.64 21.19 -12.57
N PHE A 143 -3.07 21.82 -11.47
CA PHE A 143 -2.27 21.92 -10.25
C PHE A 143 -1.83 20.54 -9.75
N ALA A 144 -0.52 20.38 -9.50
CA ALA A 144 0.08 19.15 -8.99
C ALA A 144 -0.24 17.88 -9.82
N LYS A 145 -0.44 18.04 -11.14
CA LYS A 145 -0.44 16.90 -12.08
C LYS A 145 0.89 16.13 -11.94
N ASP A 146 0.82 14.80 -11.98
CA ASP A 146 1.94 13.85 -11.84
C ASP A 146 2.58 13.75 -10.44
N VAL A 147 2.00 14.40 -9.42
CA VAL A 147 2.41 14.19 -8.01
C VAL A 147 1.62 13.04 -7.40
N ASP A 148 2.33 12.02 -6.91
CA ASP A 148 1.72 10.87 -6.24
C ASP A 148 1.44 11.22 -4.77
N TRP A 149 0.19 11.59 -4.49
CA TRP A 149 -0.27 11.94 -3.14
C TRP A 149 -0.35 10.74 -2.19
N SER A 150 -0.28 9.51 -2.71
CA SER A 150 -0.28 8.30 -1.89
C SER A 150 0.99 8.20 -1.03
N LEU A 151 2.11 8.77 -1.50
CA LEU A 151 3.39 8.86 -0.78
C LEU A 151 3.27 9.59 0.56
N MET A 152 2.33 10.52 0.69
CA MET A 152 2.07 11.21 1.96
C MET A 152 1.60 10.22 3.05
N ARG A 153 0.77 9.25 2.68
CA ARG A 153 0.28 8.21 3.61
C ARG A 153 1.40 7.26 4.02
N LEU A 154 2.29 6.91 3.09
CA LEU A 154 3.48 6.10 3.38
C LEU A 154 4.45 6.83 4.30
N ALA A 155 4.72 8.12 4.04
CA ALA A 155 5.57 8.93 4.90
C ALA A 155 5.03 9.02 6.34
N LEU A 156 3.70 9.08 6.50
CA LEU A 156 3.05 9.05 7.81
C LEU A 156 3.24 7.70 8.53
N LEU A 157 3.14 6.57 7.82
CA LEU A 157 3.42 5.24 8.39
C LEU A 157 4.89 5.12 8.83
N LEU A 158 5.84 5.62 8.03
CA LEU A 158 7.24 5.65 8.42
C LEU A 158 7.48 6.54 9.64
N LEU A 159 6.79 7.68 9.74
CA LEU A 159 6.83 8.54 10.91
C LEU A 159 6.34 7.82 12.17
N PHE A 160 5.26 7.05 12.06
CA PHE A 160 4.75 6.20 13.14
C PHE A 160 5.80 5.18 13.62
N ALA A 161 6.48 4.49 12.71
CA ALA A 161 7.57 3.59 13.08
C ALA A 161 8.69 4.32 13.83
N LEU A 162 9.08 5.51 13.36
CA LEU A 162 10.11 6.34 13.99
C LEU A 162 9.70 6.81 15.40
N TRP A 163 8.42 7.10 15.64
CA TRP A 163 7.92 7.46 16.97
C TRP A 163 8.00 6.31 17.97
N VAL A 164 7.73 5.08 17.53
CA VAL A 164 7.86 3.88 18.38
C VAL A 164 9.34 3.60 18.67
N LEU A 165 10.20 3.62 17.65
CA LEU A 165 11.66 3.46 17.83
C LEU A 165 12.23 4.52 18.77
N ALA A 166 11.80 5.78 18.65
CA ALA A 166 12.21 6.85 19.56
C ALA A 166 11.78 6.59 21.00
N ALA A 167 10.57 6.05 21.23
CA ALA A 167 10.08 5.74 22.57
C ALA A 167 10.89 4.60 23.21
N ILE A 168 11.18 3.55 22.44
CA ILE A 168 12.01 2.41 22.87
C ILE A 168 13.44 2.87 23.15
N ALA A 169 14.05 3.65 22.25
CA ALA A 169 15.39 4.18 22.43
C ALA A 169 15.49 5.05 23.68
N LEU A 170 14.48 5.91 23.90
CA LEU A 170 14.41 6.74 25.09
C LEU A 170 14.27 5.90 26.37
N MET A 171 13.41 4.87 26.35
CA MET A 171 13.27 3.90 27.45
C MET A 171 14.61 3.26 27.79
N CYS A 172 15.32 2.69 26.81
CA CYS A 172 16.62 2.05 27.04
C CYS A 172 17.66 3.07 27.55
N SER A 173 17.66 4.30 27.05
CA SER A 173 18.62 5.35 27.47
C SER A 173 18.43 5.84 28.90
N THR A 174 17.31 5.51 29.55
CA THR A 174 17.10 5.85 30.97
C THR A 174 18.06 5.12 31.90
N ARG A 175 18.56 3.94 31.49
CA ARG A 175 19.40 3.05 32.29
C ARG A 175 20.70 2.67 31.62
N LEU A 176 20.69 2.55 30.31
CA LEU A 176 21.79 2.01 29.54
C LEU A 176 22.61 3.12 28.90
N SER A 177 23.90 2.89 28.72
CA SER A 177 24.77 3.78 27.96
C SER A 177 24.47 3.70 26.46
N TRP A 178 25.01 4.64 25.68
CA TRP A 178 24.68 4.80 24.26
C TRP A 178 24.94 3.54 23.40
N MET A 179 25.95 2.73 23.73
CA MET A 179 26.32 1.57 22.92
C MET A 179 25.32 0.40 23.10
N PRO A 180 24.99 -0.04 24.33
CA PRO A 180 23.90 -1.00 24.54
C PRO A 180 22.54 -0.53 24.01
N THR A 181 22.21 0.77 24.12
CA THR A 181 20.93 1.27 23.58
C THR A 181 20.84 1.08 22.08
N MET A 182 21.92 1.37 21.35
CA MET A 182 21.96 1.19 19.89
C MET A 182 21.88 -0.29 19.51
N MET A 183 22.56 -1.18 20.25
CA MET A 183 22.48 -2.62 20.02
C MET A 183 21.07 -3.16 20.22
N ILE A 184 20.37 -2.71 21.27
CA ILE A 184 18.99 -3.12 21.55
C ILE A 184 18.04 -2.59 20.48
N CYS A 185 18.17 -1.32 20.09
CA CYS A 185 17.33 -0.75 19.02
C CYS A 185 17.54 -1.49 17.70
N LEU A 186 18.79 -1.80 17.34
CA LEU A 186 19.11 -2.58 16.14
C LEU A 186 18.56 -4.01 16.22
N GLY A 187 18.70 -4.68 17.36
CA GLY A 187 18.16 -6.02 17.58
C GLY A 187 16.64 -6.06 17.46
N LEU A 188 15.95 -5.13 18.12
CA LEU A 188 14.48 -4.99 18.01
C LEU A 188 14.04 -4.59 16.61
N PHE A 189 14.84 -3.80 15.90
CA PHE A 189 14.59 -3.46 14.51
C PHE A 189 14.62 -4.71 13.62
N ILE A 190 15.69 -5.50 13.70
CA ILE A 190 15.83 -6.74 12.92
C ILE A 190 14.77 -7.77 13.30
N LEU A 191 14.51 -7.97 14.60
CA LEU A 191 13.48 -8.89 15.07
C LEU A 191 12.07 -8.47 14.61
N GLY A 192 11.79 -7.16 14.62
CA GLY A 192 10.52 -6.66 14.13
C GLY A 192 10.34 -6.82 12.63
N LEU A 193 11.42 -6.69 11.83
CA LEU A 193 11.41 -6.97 10.39
C LEU A 193 11.22 -8.47 10.10
N MET A 194 11.53 -9.35 11.04
CA MET A 194 11.37 -10.80 10.90
C MET A 194 10.16 -11.35 11.68
N SER A 195 9.36 -10.49 12.29
CA SER A 195 8.29 -10.91 13.21
C SER A 195 7.22 -11.74 12.51
N ASP A 196 6.79 -11.37 11.30
CA ASP A 196 5.81 -12.13 10.51
C ASP A 196 6.31 -13.52 10.13
N TYR A 197 7.58 -13.61 9.75
CA TYR A 197 8.19 -14.88 9.41
C TYR A 197 8.33 -15.82 10.63
N LEU A 198 8.79 -15.28 11.76
CA LEU A 198 9.07 -16.07 12.96
C LEU A 198 7.82 -16.42 13.77
N LEU A 199 6.88 -15.48 13.87
CA LEU A 199 5.73 -15.55 14.79
C LEU A 199 4.38 -15.49 14.06
N GLY A 200 4.31 -15.02 12.81
CA GLY A 200 3.07 -14.93 12.05
C GLY A 200 2.41 -16.30 11.84
N ASN A 201 3.16 -17.27 11.30
CA ASN A 201 2.67 -18.65 11.12
C ASN A 201 2.26 -19.30 12.45
N ALA A 202 3.04 -19.08 13.51
CA ALA A 202 2.76 -19.67 14.83
C ALA A 202 1.57 -18.99 15.54
N SER A 203 1.31 -17.72 15.27
CA SER A 203 0.25 -16.93 15.90
C SER A 203 -1.10 -17.11 15.21
N GLN A 204 -1.15 -17.08 13.88
CA GLN A 204 -2.37 -17.35 13.12
C GLN A 204 -2.68 -18.85 13.15
N GLY A 205 -1.65 -19.69 13.09
CA GLY A 205 -1.83 -21.10 12.76
C GLY A 205 -2.36 -21.24 11.34
N GLY A 206 -2.65 -22.47 10.93
CA GLY A 206 -3.08 -22.73 9.56
C GLY A 206 -1.97 -23.22 8.63
N GLY A 207 -2.32 -23.41 7.37
CA GLY A 207 -1.40 -23.89 6.35
C GLY A 207 -1.84 -23.44 4.96
N LEU A 208 -0.87 -23.31 4.06
CA LEU A 208 -1.12 -22.94 2.66
C LEU A 208 -1.49 -24.18 1.85
N LEU A 209 -2.64 -24.19 1.19
CA LEU A 209 -3.08 -25.20 0.24
C LEU A 209 -2.81 -24.72 -1.20
N ARG A 210 -2.03 -25.50 -1.95
CA ARG A 210 -1.65 -25.20 -3.34
C ARG A 210 -2.40 -26.08 -4.33
N ALA A 211 -2.34 -25.70 -5.60
CA ALA A 211 -2.89 -26.51 -6.68
C ALA A 211 -2.25 -27.92 -6.70
N GLY A 212 -3.11 -28.93 -6.80
CA GLY A 212 -2.71 -30.35 -6.81
C GLY A 212 -2.57 -30.98 -5.42
N GLU A 213 -2.67 -30.21 -4.33
CA GLU A 213 -2.64 -30.75 -2.98
C GLU A 213 -4.03 -31.18 -2.48
N ASN A 214 -4.04 -32.14 -1.55
CA ASN A 214 -5.23 -32.60 -0.85
C ASN A 214 -5.05 -32.44 0.67
N MET A 215 -6.20 -32.31 1.33
CA MET A 215 -6.30 -32.25 2.78
C MET A 215 -7.12 -33.42 3.27
N ILE A 216 -6.78 -33.88 4.45
CA ILE A 216 -7.48 -34.91 5.18
C ILE A 216 -7.96 -34.26 6.47
N TRP A 217 -9.28 -34.18 6.63
CA TRP A 217 -9.92 -33.65 7.82
C TRP A 217 -10.61 -34.78 8.61
N ASN A 218 -10.43 -34.78 9.92
CA ASN A 218 -11.07 -35.73 10.83
C ASN A 218 -12.00 -34.96 11.79
N PRO A 219 -13.28 -35.38 11.92
CA PRO A 219 -14.24 -34.72 12.80
C PRO A 219 -13.81 -34.82 14.27
N PRO A 220 -14.19 -33.84 15.11
CA PRO A 220 -13.82 -33.84 16.52
C PRO A 220 -14.42 -35.07 17.22
N GLY A 221 -13.55 -35.88 17.82
CA GLY A 221 -13.96 -37.13 18.48
C GLY A 221 -14.40 -38.26 17.53
N ASN A 222 -14.23 -38.12 16.22
CA ASN A 222 -14.66 -39.07 15.19
C ASN A 222 -16.17 -39.39 15.26
N VAL A 223 -16.99 -38.38 15.56
CA VAL A 223 -18.45 -38.50 15.65
C VAL A 223 -19.08 -37.90 14.40
N ALA A 224 -20.16 -38.51 13.91
CA ALA A 224 -20.96 -37.98 12.81
C ALA A 224 -21.72 -36.72 13.25
N GLY A 225 -21.72 -35.70 12.40
CA GLY A 225 -22.38 -34.41 12.66
C GLY A 225 -22.03 -33.38 11.60
N ASP A 226 -22.59 -32.20 11.75
CA ASP A 226 -22.26 -31.01 10.94
C ASP A 226 -21.29 -30.15 11.74
N TYR A 227 -20.09 -29.96 11.19
CA TYR A 227 -19.01 -29.24 11.83
C TYR A 227 -18.47 -28.16 10.92
N VAL A 228 -18.05 -27.04 11.52
CA VAL A 228 -17.21 -26.04 10.84
C VAL A 228 -15.79 -26.58 10.86
N ALA A 229 -15.32 -27.11 9.73
CA ALA A 229 -14.01 -27.77 9.66
C ALA A 229 -12.87 -26.75 9.69
N PHE A 230 -12.90 -25.78 8.77
CA PHE A 230 -11.85 -24.77 8.65
C PHE A 230 -12.36 -23.53 7.91
N ARG A 231 -11.65 -22.43 8.08
CA ARG A 231 -11.81 -21.21 7.27
C ARG A 231 -10.73 -21.16 6.21
N MET A 232 -11.05 -20.64 5.03
CA MET A 232 -10.11 -20.50 3.94
C MET A 232 -10.12 -19.10 3.33
N LYS A 233 -8.94 -18.61 2.97
CA LYS A 233 -8.72 -17.29 2.37
C LYS A 233 -7.82 -17.41 1.15
N PRO A 234 -8.14 -16.83 -0.01
CA PRO A 234 -7.20 -16.80 -1.13
C PRO A 234 -5.97 -15.97 -0.77
N ARG A 235 -4.80 -16.39 -1.24
CA ARG A 235 -3.50 -15.73 -1.04
C ARG A 235 -2.81 -15.51 -2.36
N GLY A 236 -1.95 -14.50 -2.40
CA GLY A 236 -1.13 -14.15 -3.56
C GLY A 236 -1.78 -13.18 -4.53
N VAL A 237 -3.06 -12.81 -4.32
CA VAL A 237 -3.75 -11.82 -5.14
C VAL A 237 -4.45 -10.79 -4.24
N PRO A 238 -3.94 -9.55 -4.15
CA PRO A 238 -4.47 -8.55 -3.22
C PRO A 238 -5.93 -8.16 -3.47
N ARG A 239 -6.40 -8.13 -4.72
CA ARG A 239 -7.82 -7.86 -5.03
C ARG A 239 -8.79 -8.91 -4.48
N LEU A 240 -8.28 -10.11 -4.16
CA LEU A 240 -9.04 -11.21 -3.57
C LEU A 240 -8.79 -11.36 -2.05
N ALA A 241 -7.89 -10.58 -1.46
CA ALA A 241 -7.42 -10.77 -0.07
C ALA A 241 -8.52 -10.62 0.99
N ASP A 242 -9.59 -9.88 0.67
CA ASP A 242 -10.73 -9.66 1.57
C ASP A 242 -11.75 -10.80 1.55
N GLN A 243 -11.55 -11.84 0.73
CA GLN A 243 -12.48 -12.98 0.67
C GLN A 243 -12.16 -14.00 1.78
N GLU A 244 -13.18 -14.34 2.57
CA GLU A 244 -13.09 -15.35 3.61
C GLU A 244 -14.24 -16.34 3.44
N TYR A 245 -13.90 -17.62 3.33
CA TYR A 245 -14.86 -18.70 3.15
C TYR A 245 -14.83 -19.63 4.35
N THR A 246 -16.00 -20.01 4.84
CA THR A 246 -16.13 -20.97 5.94
C THR A 246 -16.54 -22.33 5.38
N VAL A 247 -15.72 -23.35 5.59
CA VAL A 247 -16.00 -24.71 5.10
C VAL A 247 -16.67 -25.53 6.21
N ARG A 248 -17.94 -25.86 5.99
CA ARG A 248 -18.72 -26.78 6.80
C ARG A 248 -18.69 -28.16 6.18
N VAL A 249 -18.51 -29.18 7.00
CA VAL A 249 -18.48 -30.57 6.56
C VAL A 249 -19.59 -31.30 7.28
N ASP A 250 -20.55 -31.80 6.51
CA ASP A 250 -21.66 -32.62 7.01
C ASP A 250 -21.29 -34.10 6.85
N VAL A 251 -21.12 -34.75 8.00
CA VAL A 251 -20.71 -36.16 8.13
C VAL A 251 -21.89 -37.01 8.62
N THR A 252 -23.14 -36.58 8.44
CA THR A 252 -24.33 -37.32 8.88
C THR A 252 -24.66 -38.54 8.02
N GLY A 253 -23.98 -38.74 6.89
CA GLY A 253 -24.16 -39.90 5.99
C GLY A 253 -25.50 -39.94 5.26
N ASN A 254 -26.38 -38.95 5.44
CA ASN A 254 -27.71 -38.92 4.83
C ASN A 254 -27.72 -38.27 3.43
N ASN A 255 -26.68 -37.51 3.06
CA ASN A 255 -26.63 -36.84 1.76
C ASN A 255 -25.18 -36.55 1.32
N PRO A 256 -24.45 -37.56 0.81
CA PRO A 256 -23.01 -37.48 0.57
C PRO A 256 -22.58 -36.59 -0.60
N ASP A 257 -23.51 -36.24 -1.49
CA ASP A 257 -23.26 -35.39 -2.66
C ASP A 257 -23.61 -33.91 -2.44
N LEU A 258 -23.94 -33.50 -1.20
CA LEU A 258 -24.18 -32.09 -0.89
C LEU A 258 -22.89 -31.29 -1.03
N SER A 259 -22.70 -30.65 -2.18
CA SER A 259 -21.76 -29.56 -2.34
C SER A 259 -22.55 -28.30 -2.63
N GLU A 260 -23.03 -27.64 -1.59
CA GLU A 260 -23.79 -26.42 -1.73
C GLU A 260 -22.90 -25.24 -1.35
N PHE A 261 -22.79 -24.28 -2.27
CA PHE A 261 -22.22 -22.99 -1.99
C PHE A 261 -23.36 -21.99 -1.84
N ASP A 262 -23.48 -21.42 -0.63
CA ASP A 262 -24.50 -20.40 -0.36
C ASP A 262 -23.96 -19.02 -0.77
N GLN A 263 -24.36 -18.61 -1.98
CA GLN A 263 -23.98 -17.33 -2.59
C GLN A 263 -24.50 -16.17 -1.74
N GLY A 264 -23.64 -15.62 -0.89
CA GLY A 264 -23.93 -14.47 -0.02
C GLY A 264 -23.51 -14.64 1.45
N SER A 265 -23.34 -15.89 1.93
CA SER A 265 -22.85 -16.15 3.29
C SER A 265 -21.37 -16.54 3.36
N GLY A 266 -20.75 -16.85 2.21
CA GLY A 266 -19.37 -17.32 2.13
C GLY A 266 -19.18 -18.71 2.75
N VAL A 267 -20.26 -19.48 2.90
CA VAL A 267 -20.24 -20.81 3.51
C VAL A 267 -20.25 -21.88 2.43
N LEU A 268 -19.27 -22.78 2.51
CA LEU A 268 -19.14 -23.97 1.66
C LEU A 268 -19.58 -25.18 2.46
N VAL A 269 -20.63 -25.87 2.02
CA VAL A 269 -21.08 -27.12 2.65
C VAL A 269 -20.56 -28.28 1.83
N LEU A 270 -19.82 -29.19 2.48
CA LEU A 270 -19.29 -30.41 1.87
C LEU A 270 -19.90 -31.63 2.58
N GLY A 271 -20.61 -32.46 1.83
CA GLY A 271 -21.06 -33.77 2.27
C GLY A 271 -19.91 -34.79 2.25
N SER A 272 -19.92 -35.71 3.22
CA SER A 272 -19.03 -36.87 3.20
C SER A 272 -19.74 -38.16 3.61
N GLU A 273 -19.43 -39.25 2.91
CA GLU A 273 -19.80 -40.62 3.31
C GLU A 273 -18.95 -41.17 4.45
N GLN A 274 -17.74 -40.62 4.63
CA GLN A 274 -16.76 -41.16 5.56
C GLN A 274 -16.87 -40.50 6.92
N ASN A 275 -17.23 -41.30 7.93
CA ASN A 275 -17.47 -40.80 9.29
C ASN A 275 -16.22 -40.40 10.06
N SER A 276 -15.03 -40.80 9.60
CA SER A 276 -13.78 -40.63 10.34
C SER A 276 -12.71 -39.83 9.61
N GLU A 277 -12.77 -39.77 8.28
CA GLU A 277 -11.72 -39.17 7.45
C GLU A 277 -12.33 -38.59 6.18
N VAL A 278 -12.25 -37.28 6.00
CA VAL A 278 -12.83 -36.59 4.85
C VAL A 278 -11.69 -36.07 3.99
N GLU A 279 -11.53 -36.64 2.80
CA GLU A 279 -10.57 -36.16 1.81
C GLU A 279 -11.15 -34.94 1.07
N ILE A 280 -10.48 -33.80 1.18
CA ILE A 280 -10.86 -32.53 0.56
C ILE A 280 -9.77 -32.12 -0.42
N LYS A 281 -10.10 -32.11 -1.71
CA LYS A 281 -9.16 -31.79 -2.80
C LYS A 281 -9.17 -30.30 -3.12
N TYR A 282 -7.99 -29.73 -3.40
CA TYR A 282 -7.87 -28.34 -3.87
C TYR A 282 -8.79 -28.04 -5.05
N ALA A 283 -8.80 -28.90 -6.07
CA ALA A 283 -9.56 -28.67 -7.29
C ALA A 283 -11.07 -28.55 -7.02
N ARG A 284 -11.56 -29.29 -6.02
CA ARG A 284 -12.97 -29.26 -5.61
C ARG A 284 -13.32 -27.95 -4.92
N LEU A 285 -12.49 -27.49 -3.99
CA LEU A 285 -12.67 -26.19 -3.32
C LEU A 285 -12.61 -25.05 -4.33
N LYS A 286 -11.59 -25.05 -5.21
CA LYS A 286 -11.41 -24.04 -6.26
C LYS A 286 -12.63 -23.93 -7.17
N GLN A 287 -13.22 -25.05 -7.59
CA GLN A 287 -14.41 -25.05 -8.44
C GLN A 287 -15.61 -24.38 -7.78
N LEU A 288 -15.80 -24.56 -6.47
CA LEU A 288 -16.95 -24.00 -5.75
C LEU A 288 -16.85 -22.48 -5.60
N VAL A 289 -15.65 -21.94 -5.40
CA VAL A 289 -15.43 -20.50 -5.22
C VAL A 289 -15.06 -19.75 -6.50
N ASP A 290 -14.83 -20.44 -7.61
CA ASP A 290 -14.24 -19.84 -8.81
C ASP A 290 -15.08 -18.69 -9.37
N TYR A 291 -16.40 -18.87 -9.37
CA TYR A 291 -17.34 -17.89 -9.91
C TYR A 291 -17.33 -16.58 -9.12
N GLU A 292 -17.38 -16.65 -7.78
CA GLU A 292 -17.35 -15.46 -6.91
C GLU A 292 -15.98 -14.78 -6.95
N LEU A 293 -14.91 -15.57 -6.91
CA LEU A 293 -13.56 -15.02 -7.09
C LEU A 293 -13.41 -14.34 -8.45
N LYS A 294 -14.07 -14.86 -9.50
CA LYS A 294 -14.04 -14.28 -10.84
C LYS A 294 -14.81 -12.96 -10.93
N GLU A 295 -15.97 -12.86 -10.27
CA GLU A 295 -16.73 -11.61 -10.17
C GLU A 295 -15.87 -10.50 -9.54
N ARG A 296 -15.23 -10.79 -8.40
CA ARG A 296 -14.28 -9.88 -7.74
C ARG A 296 -13.05 -9.58 -8.61
N TRP A 297 -12.53 -10.58 -9.30
CA TRP A 297 -11.35 -10.44 -10.17
C TRP A 297 -11.59 -9.49 -11.33
N ASN A 298 -12.80 -9.51 -11.89
CA ASN A 298 -13.19 -8.73 -13.06
C ASN A 298 -13.46 -7.25 -12.75
N LEU A 299 -13.71 -6.86 -11.50
CA LEU A 299 -14.02 -5.47 -11.12
C LEU A 299 -13.10 -4.41 -11.77
N PRO A 300 -11.76 -4.46 -11.60
CA PRO A 300 -10.89 -3.45 -12.22
C PRO A 300 -10.85 -3.56 -13.76
N LEU A 301 -11.06 -4.76 -14.31
CA LEU A 301 -11.09 -4.96 -15.77
C LEU A 301 -12.35 -4.34 -16.37
N GLU A 302 -13.49 -4.46 -15.68
CA GLU A 302 -14.76 -3.82 -16.06
C GLU A 302 -14.62 -2.29 -16.05
N GLU A 303 -13.97 -1.73 -15.03
CA GLU A 303 -13.71 -0.29 -14.92
C GLU A 303 -12.82 0.23 -16.06
N GLU A 304 -11.73 -0.48 -16.39
CA GLU A 304 -10.86 -0.13 -17.52
C GLU A 304 -11.59 -0.32 -18.87
N MET A 305 -12.41 -1.35 -19.03
CA MET A 305 -13.24 -1.51 -20.24
C MET A 305 -14.19 -0.34 -20.44
N ILE A 306 -14.79 0.19 -19.38
CA ILE A 306 -15.63 1.40 -19.46
C ILE A 306 -14.80 2.59 -19.93
N ARG A 307 -13.59 2.77 -19.38
CA ARG A 307 -12.69 3.88 -19.77
C ARG A 307 -12.29 3.77 -21.24
N VAL A 308 -11.85 2.60 -21.69
CA VAL A 308 -11.45 2.32 -23.08
C VAL A 308 -12.65 2.41 -24.03
N GLY A 309 -13.81 1.91 -23.63
CA GLY A 309 -15.04 2.03 -24.42
C GLY A 309 -15.47 3.49 -24.63
N ARG A 310 -15.29 4.34 -23.62
CA ARG A 310 -15.55 5.79 -23.73
C ARG A 310 -14.56 6.50 -24.63
N SER A 311 -13.28 6.12 -24.62
CA SER A 311 -12.30 6.73 -25.53
C SER A 311 -12.57 6.33 -26.99
N LEU A 312 -13.12 5.15 -27.24
CA LEU A 312 -13.57 4.72 -28.57
C LEU A 312 -14.80 5.53 -29.05
N LEU A 313 -15.79 5.72 -28.17
CA LEU A 313 -17.10 6.32 -28.46
C LEU A 313 -17.44 7.52 -27.54
N PRO A 314 -16.65 8.62 -27.60
CA PRO A 314 -16.80 9.74 -26.66
C PRO A 314 -18.12 10.50 -26.83
N GLU A 315 -18.70 10.52 -28.03
CA GLU A 315 -19.96 11.21 -28.31
C GLU A 315 -21.18 10.51 -27.69
N GLN A 316 -21.15 9.18 -27.57
CA GLN A 316 -22.27 8.38 -27.02
C GLN A 316 -22.18 8.25 -25.51
N PHE A 317 -20.97 8.22 -24.95
CA PHE A 317 -20.74 8.01 -23.52
C PHE A 317 -19.91 9.16 -22.90
N PRO A 318 -20.49 10.37 -22.79
CA PRO A 318 -19.80 11.51 -22.18
C PRO A 318 -19.72 11.37 -20.65
N GLY A 319 -18.57 11.73 -20.06
CA GLY A 319 -18.37 11.85 -18.62
C GLY A 319 -17.27 10.95 -18.02
N GLU A 320 -16.96 11.17 -16.75
CA GLU A 320 -15.86 10.51 -16.03
C GLU A 320 -16.32 9.46 -14.99
N SER A 321 -17.63 9.31 -14.73
CA SER A 321 -18.13 8.37 -13.71
C SER A 321 -18.03 6.91 -14.18
N VAL A 322 -17.36 6.03 -13.43
CA VAL A 322 -17.21 4.61 -13.81
C VAL A 322 -18.34 3.77 -13.21
N GLU A 323 -19.51 3.81 -13.85
CA GLU A 323 -20.67 3.02 -13.41
C GLU A 323 -20.72 1.66 -14.13
N ARG A 324 -20.61 0.56 -13.38
CA ARG A 324 -20.61 -0.82 -13.91
C ARG A 324 -21.86 -1.17 -14.72
N ALA A 325 -22.99 -0.55 -14.42
CA ALA A 325 -24.24 -0.76 -15.15
C ALA A 325 -24.15 -0.35 -16.64
N LEU A 326 -23.19 0.50 -17.01
CA LEU A 326 -22.98 0.96 -18.39
C LEU A 326 -22.20 -0.03 -19.26
N LEU A 327 -21.49 -0.98 -18.65
CA LEU A 327 -20.60 -1.89 -19.39
C LEU A 327 -21.34 -2.70 -20.48
N PRO A 328 -22.54 -3.26 -20.23
CA PRO A 328 -23.28 -3.97 -21.27
C PRO A 328 -23.63 -3.08 -22.48
N GLU A 329 -24.06 -1.84 -22.23
CA GLU A 329 -24.41 -0.87 -23.28
C GLU A 329 -23.19 -0.47 -24.10
N ILE A 330 -22.04 -0.27 -23.45
CA ILE A 330 -20.77 0.05 -24.11
C ILE A 330 -20.32 -1.13 -24.99
N ILE A 331 -20.40 -2.36 -24.49
CA ILE A 331 -20.04 -3.57 -25.26
C ILE A 331 -20.92 -3.67 -26.51
N GLU A 332 -22.23 -3.45 -26.38
CA GLU A 332 -23.16 -3.46 -27.52
C GLU A 332 -22.83 -2.37 -28.55
N ALA A 333 -22.62 -1.12 -28.11
CA ALA A 333 -22.30 0.00 -28.99
C ALA A 333 -20.95 -0.19 -29.72
N VAL A 334 -19.93 -0.72 -29.05
CA VAL A 334 -18.64 -1.03 -29.67
C VAL A 334 -18.79 -2.16 -30.69
N ASN A 335 -19.59 -3.20 -30.40
CA ASN A 335 -19.88 -4.28 -31.33
C ASN A 335 -20.57 -3.80 -32.61
N GLU A 336 -21.52 -2.87 -32.50
CA GLU A 336 -22.21 -2.32 -33.67
C GLU A 336 -21.30 -1.47 -34.57
N GLN A 337 -20.36 -0.74 -33.97
CA GLN A 337 -19.49 0.22 -34.67
C GLN A 337 -18.09 -0.31 -34.99
N GLU A 338 -17.78 -1.55 -34.60
CA GLU A 338 -16.52 -2.23 -34.87
C GLU A 338 -16.02 -2.08 -36.32
N PRO A 339 -16.82 -2.29 -37.39
CA PRO A 339 -16.32 -2.17 -38.76
C PRO A 339 -15.94 -0.74 -39.17
N VAL A 340 -16.40 0.27 -38.43
CA VAL A 340 -16.03 1.68 -38.61
C VAL A 340 -14.77 1.99 -37.81
N LEU A 341 -14.71 1.52 -36.56
CA LEU A 341 -13.58 1.71 -35.65
C LEU A 341 -12.30 1.03 -36.15
N ASP A 342 -12.40 -0.16 -36.76
CA ASP A 342 -11.25 -0.89 -37.31
C ASP A 342 -10.64 -0.24 -38.57
N ARG A 343 -11.37 0.67 -39.23
CA ARG A 343 -10.86 1.44 -40.38
C ARG A 343 -10.08 2.68 -39.98
N ASP A 344 -10.20 3.12 -38.73
CA ASP A 344 -9.53 4.30 -38.19
C ASP A 344 -8.20 3.87 -37.57
N GLU A 345 -7.08 4.20 -38.23
CA GLU A 345 -5.73 3.87 -37.77
C GLU A 345 -5.44 4.39 -36.35
N THR A 346 -6.10 5.47 -35.92
CA THR A 346 -5.89 6.05 -34.58
C THR A 346 -6.60 5.28 -33.47
N LYS A 347 -7.68 4.55 -33.78
CA LYS A 347 -8.52 3.83 -32.80
C LYS A 347 -8.28 2.32 -32.79
N GLN A 348 -7.57 1.79 -33.78
CA GLN A 348 -7.34 0.35 -33.93
C GLN A 348 -6.62 -0.27 -32.72
N GLU A 349 -5.61 0.41 -32.16
CA GLU A 349 -4.90 -0.07 -30.97
C GLU A 349 -5.82 -0.14 -29.74
N THR A 350 -6.65 0.88 -29.56
CA THR A 350 -7.64 0.97 -28.47
C THR A 350 -8.76 -0.07 -28.61
N LEU A 351 -9.21 -0.34 -29.84
CA LEU A 351 -10.21 -1.39 -30.12
C LEU A 351 -9.66 -2.78 -29.81
N LEU A 352 -8.40 -3.05 -30.18
CA LEU A 352 -7.71 -4.29 -29.83
C LEU A 352 -7.56 -4.45 -28.30
N GLU A 353 -7.30 -3.37 -27.58
CA GLU A 353 -7.26 -3.37 -26.11
C GLU A 353 -8.65 -3.71 -25.52
N PHE A 354 -9.71 -3.08 -26.00
CA PHE A 354 -11.09 -3.37 -25.58
C PHE A 354 -11.46 -4.85 -25.77
N ARG A 355 -11.16 -5.43 -26.94
CA ARG A 355 -11.43 -6.84 -27.25
C ARG A 355 -10.68 -7.81 -26.33
N ARG A 356 -9.42 -7.51 -26.03
CA ARG A 356 -8.62 -8.34 -25.10
C ARG A 356 -9.21 -8.33 -23.70
N LEU A 357 -9.65 -7.17 -23.21
CA LEU A 357 -10.30 -7.07 -21.91
C LEU A 357 -11.62 -7.86 -21.89
N GLU A 358 -12.42 -7.74 -22.96
CA GLU A 358 -13.69 -8.47 -23.08
C GLU A 358 -13.50 -10.00 -23.04
N ASP A 359 -12.51 -10.51 -23.78
CA ASP A 359 -12.17 -11.95 -23.77
C ASP A 359 -11.75 -12.43 -22.37
N GLN A 360 -11.03 -11.60 -21.61
CA GLN A 360 -10.65 -11.93 -20.24
C GLN A 360 -11.85 -11.98 -19.30
N ILE A 361 -12.80 -11.06 -19.43
CA ILE A 361 -14.02 -11.05 -18.59
C ILE A 361 -14.87 -12.30 -18.86
N LYS A 362 -14.99 -12.71 -20.14
CA LYS A 362 -15.80 -13.88 -20.56
C LYS A 362 -15.28 -15.23 -20.06
N THR A 363 -14.02 -15.32 -19.60
CA THR A 363 -13.50 -16.56 -19.03
C THR A 363 -14.27 -16.94 -17.75
N PRO A 364 -14.71 -18.20 -17.58
CA PRO A 364 -15.54 -18.58 -16.43
C PRO A 364 -14.76 -18.81 -15.13
N VAL A 365 -13.42 -18.82 -15.21
CA VAL A 365 -12.53 -19.18 -14.10
C VAL A 365 -11.46 -18.13 -13.89
N VAL A 366 -11.02 -17.96 -12.65
CA VAL A 366 -9.89 -17.08 -12.34
C VAL A 366 -8.61 -17.65 -12.98
N PRO A 367 -7.84 -16.83 -13.72
CA PRO A 367 -6.58 -17.28 -14.30
C PRO A 367 -5.55 -17.65 -13.23
N GLY A 368 -4.78 -18.70 -13.49
CA GLY A 368 -3.69 -19.14 -12.62
C GLY A 368 -4.10 -20.08 -11.48
N HIS A 369 -3.11 -20.46 -10.68
CA HIS A 369 -3.28 -21.36 -9.54
C HIS A 369 -3.22 -20.55 -8.24
N LEU A 370 -4.38 -20.15 -7.73
CA LEU A 370 -4.50 -19.48 -6.44
C LEU A 370 -4.08 -20.43 -5.31
N ALA A 371 -3.35 -19.91 -4.33
CA ALA A 371 -3.14 -20.63 -3.09
C ALA A 371 -4.21 -20.23 -2.07
N PHE A 372 -4.67 -21.16 -1.25
CA PHE A 372 -5.62 -20.88 -0.17
C PHE A 372 -4.92 -21.03 1.17
N TRP A 373 -4.97 -20.01 2.01
CA TRP A 373 -4.63 -20.16 3.41
C TRP A 373 -5.79 -20.83 4.13
N VAL A 374 -5.50 -21.88 4.88
CA VAL A 374 -6.51 -22.69 5.58
C VAL A 374 -6.25 -22.64 7.08
N GLU A 375 -7.23 -22.17 7.84
CA GLU A 375 -7.21 -22.04 9.30
C GLU A 375 -8.16 -23.08 9.92
N LEU A 376 -7.60 -23.98 10.74
CA LEU A 376 -8.37 -25.02 11.41
C LEU A 376 -9.31 -24.44 12.48
N GLU A 377 -10.60 -24.76 12.40
CA GLU A 377 -11.60 -24.41 13.42
C GLU A 377 -11.82 -25.57 14.38
N ASP A 378 -12.35 -26.70 13.89
CA ASP A 378 -12.61 -27.87 14.71
C ASP A 378 -12.03 -29.16 14.09
N GLY A 379 -11.68 -30.11 14.96
CA GLY A 379 -11.18 -31.43 14.56
C GLY A 379 -9.67 -31.48 14.34
N ARG A 380 -9.22 -32.36 13.44
CA ARG A 380 -7.81 -32.48 13.05
C ARG A 380 -7.70 -32.34 11.54
N LEU A 381 -6.72 -31.56 11.09
CA LEU A 381 -6.48 -31.32 9.67
C LEU A 381 -5.02 -31.62 9.33
N SER A 382 -4.81 -32.47 8.34
CA SER A 382 -3.51 -32.73 7.73
C SER A 382 -3.56 -32.40 6.25
N LYS A 383 -2.45 -31.90 5.72
CA LYS A 383 -2.29 -31.56 4.32
C LYS A 383 -1.11 -32.33 3.75
N TRP A 384 -1.26 -32.87 2.55
CA TRP A 384 -0.13 -33.32 1.76
C TRP A 384 0.67 -32.11 1.24
N ASP A 385 1.93 -31.96 1.67
CA ASP A 385 2.82 -30.93 1.12
C ASP A 385 3.56 -31.47 -0.10
N SER A 386 3.20 -30.92 -1.26
CA SER A 386 3.80 -31.27 -2.55
C SER A 386 5.30 -30.96 -2.64
N SER A 387 5.80 -29.99 -1.85
CA SER A 387 7.21 -29.56 -1.89
C SER A 387 8.14 -30.46 -1.08
N THR A 388 7.64 -30.99 0.04
CA THR A 388 8.41 -31.84 0.96
C THR A 388 8.03 -33.31 0.83
N SER A 389 6.98 -33.64 0.05
CA SER A 389 6.40 -34.98 -0.09
C SER A 389 6.08 -35.64 1.26
N ARG A 390 5.50 -34.86 2.17
CA ARG A 390 5.15 -35.29 3.53
C ARG A 390 3.81 -34.71 3.96
N ASP A 391 3.11 -35.45 4.82
CA ASP A 391 1.92 -34.95 5.50
C ASP A 391 2.31 -33.96 6.60
N VAL A 392 1.83 -32.73 6.45
CA VAL A 392 2.01 -31.66 7.43
C VAL A 392 0.69 -31.45 8.16
N ARG A 393 0.74 -31.47 9.50
CA ARG A 393 -0.43 -31.17 10.33
C ARG A 393 -0.66 -29.67 10.38
N ILE A 394 -1.88 -29.26 10.08
CA ILE A 394 -2.33 -27.89 10.27
C ILE A 394 -2.83 -27.77 11.71
N THR A 395 -2.25 -26.83 12.46
CA THR A 395 -2.58 -26.60 13.86
C THR A 395 -3.15 -25.20 14.04
N GLN A 396 -3.97 -25.05 15.08
CA GLN A 396 -4.46 -23.73 15.51
C GLN A 396 -3.30 -22.87 16.03
N GLY A 397 -3.43 -21.56 15.85
CA GLY A 397 -2.46 -20.59 16.32
C GLY A 397 -2.29 -20.62 17.84
N SER A 398 -1.05 -20.62 18.31
CA SER A 398 -0.75 -20.61 19.74
C SER A 398 -1.06 -19.25 20.35
N VAL A 399 -1.82 -19.25 21.45
CA VAL A 399 -2.13 -18.02 22.21
C VAL A 399 -0.84 -17.31 22.68
N TRP A 400 0.17 -18.07 23.09
CA TRP A 400 1.48 -17.50 23.48
C TRP A 400 2.21 -16.85 22.30
N ALA A 401 2.11 -17.46 21.10
CA ALA A 401 2.68 -16.87 19.90
C ALA A 401 1.96 -15.56 19.52
N LYS A 402 0.62 -15.50 19.69
CA LYS A 402 -0.15 -14.25 19.52
C LYS A 402 0.31 -13.15 20.48
N PHE A 403 0.50 -13.47 21.76
CA PHE A 403 1.01 -12.50 22.74
C PHE A 403 2.41 -12.00 22.37
N LEU A 404 3.33 -12.90 21.99
CA LEU A 404 4.69 -12.51 21.58
C LEU A 404 4.68 -11.69 20.29
N TYR A 405 3.84 -12.06 19.33
CA TYR A 405 3.67 -11.33 18.07
C TYR A 405 3.16 -9.90 18.29
N VAL A 406 2.26 -9.71 19.25
CA VAL A 406 1.73 -8.37 19.61
C VAL A 406 2.70 -7.56 20.46
N LEU A 407 3.69 -8.17 21.12
CA LEU A 407 4.70 -7.45 21.91
C LEU A 407 5.92 -7.05 21.09
N VAL A 408 6.32 -7.87 20.11
CA VAL A 408 7.40 -7.52 19.18
C VAL A 408 6.87 -6.51 18.17
N PRO A 409 7.45 -5.29 18.09
CA PRO A 409 6.97 -4.30 17.13
C PRO A 409 7.13 -4.84 15.71
N ASN A 410 6.02 -5.01 14.99
CA ASN A 410 6.07 -5.40 13.60
C ASN A 410 6.30 -4.18 12.70
N TRP A 411 7.51 -4.04 12.16
CA TRP A 411 7.87 -2.92 11.28
C TRP A 411 7.33 -3.08 9.85
N GLN A 412 6.96 -4.30 9.45
CA GLN A 412 6.39 -4.55 8.12
C GLN A 412 5.03 -3.86 7.95
N LEU A 413 4.27 -3.67 9.04
CA LEU A 413 3.05 -2.86 9.04
C LEU A 413 3.29 -1.41 8.57
N PHE A 414 4.47 -0.85 8.81
CA PHE A 414 4.77 0.52 8.42
C PHE A 414 5.50 0.62 7.07
N TRP A 415 6.14 -0.47 6.64
CA TRP A 415 6.81 -0.60 5.33
C TRP A 415 5.89 -1.30 4.33
N LEU A 416 4.89 -0.56 3.84
CA LEU A 416 3.90 -1.03 2.87
C LEU A 416 4.29 -0.72 1.41
N SER A 417 5.56 -0.85 1.05
CA SER A 417 5.95 -0.82 -0.38
C SER A 417 5.21 -1.90 -1.17
N ASP A 418 4.93 -3.05 -0.52
CA ASP A 418 4.27 -4.23 -1.07
C ASP A 418 2.74 -4.10 -1.23
N SER A 419 2.09 -3.06 -0.68
CA SER A 419 0.66 -2.78 -0.97
C SER A 419 0.45 -1.71 -2.03
N MET A 420 1.50 -0.95 -2.37
CA MET A 420 1.43 0.03 -3.45
C MET A 420 1.83 -0.59 -4.79
N SER A 421 2.67 -1.63 -4.79
CA SER A 421 3.11 -2.38 -5.96
C SER A 421 2.08 -3.32 -6.62
N PRO A 422 1.10 -3.96 -5.96
CA PRO A 422 0.49 -5.14 -6.55
C PRO A 422 -0.49 -4.82 -7.69
N GLN A 423 -1.12 -3.64 -7.70
CA GLN A 423 -1.89 -3.24 -8.88
C GLN A 423 -0.97 -2.82 -10.05
N ALA A 424 0.16 -2.16 -9.76
CA ALA A 424 1.10 -1.68 -10.77
C ALA A 424 1.96 -2.79 -11.39
N GLU A 425 2.36 -3.80 -10.60
CA GLU A 425 3.20 -4.92 -11.05
C GLU A 425 2.36 -6.02 -11.72
N GLU A 426 1.14 -6.29 -11.24
CA GLU A 426 0.21 -7.21 -11.93
C GLU A 426 -0.26 -6.67 -13.28
N LEU A 427 -0.51 -5.35 -13.38
CA LEU A 427 -0.84 -4.69 -14.66
C LEU A 427 0.40 -4.41 -15.51
N GLY A 428 1.59 -4.29 -14.91
CA GLY A 428 2.87 -4.07 -15.60
C GLY A 428 3.52 -5.35 -16.16
N GLU A 429 3.34 -6.51 -15.52
CA GLU A 429 3.72 -7.82 -16.06
C GLU A 429 2.71 -8.33 -17.10
N SER A 430 1.46 -7.88 -17.04
CA SER A 430 0.53 -8.03 -18.14
C SER A 430 0.88 -7.00 -19.22
N ARG A 431 1.12 -7.45 -20.45
CA ARG A 431 1.54 -6.71 -21.67
C ARG A 431 0.70 -5.45 -22.07
N PHE A 432 0.34 -4.54 -21.16
CA PHE A 432 -0.68 -3.50 -21.35
C PHE A 432 -0.25 -2.11 -20.82
N LYS A 433 -0.69 -1.05 -21.51
CA LYS A 433 -0.51 0.37 -21.14
C LYS A 433 -1.71 0.89 -20.35
N THR A 434 -2.07 0.26 -19.24
CA THR A 434 -3.07 0.85 -18.34
C THR A 434 -2.40 1.89 -17.45
N GLN A 435 -2.92 3.12 -17.44
CA GLN A 435 -2.46 4.18 -16.56
C GLN A 435 -2.57 3.71 -15.11
N TYR A 436 -1.43 3.65 -14.44
CA TYR A 436 -1.24 3.07 -13.11
C TYR A 436 -2.29 3.58 -12.12
N THR A 437 -3.19 2.72 -11.67
CA THR A 437 -4.01 3.06 -10.50
C THR A 437 -3.13 2.86 -9.28
N GLU A 438 -2.57 3.96 -8.78
CA GLU A 438 -1.75 3.99 -7.56
C GLU A 438 -2.48 3.26 -6.44
N GLY A 439 -1.86 2.20 -5.90
CA GLY A 439 -2.36 1.56 -4.69
C GLY A 439 -2.48 2.64 -3.60
N LYS A 440 -3.67 2.82 -3.03
CA LYS A 440 -3.90 3.82 -1.97
C LYS A 440 -4.00 3.10 -0.64
N VAL A 441 -3.12 3.44 0.31
CA VAL A 441 -3.26 2.97 1.70
C VAL A 441 -4.64 3.37 2.23
N PRO A 442 -5.49 2.42 2.68
CA PRO A 442 -6.81 2.73 3.22
C PRO A 442 -6.72 3.64 4.45
N GLY A 443 -7.58 4.66 4.53
CA GLY A 443 -7.57 5.59 5.67
C GLY A 443 -7.85 4.91 7.01
N GLN A 444 -8.68 3.86 7.02
CA GLN A 444 -8.94 3.04 8.21
C GLN A 444 -7.67 2.39 8.75
N TYR A 445 -6.78 1.93 7.85
CA TYR A 445 -5.50 1.36 8.22
C TYR A 445 -4.59 2.36 8.94
N LEU A 446 -4.54 3.61 8.45
CA LEU A 446 -3.77 4.67 9.10
C LEU A 446 -4.26 4.92 10.53
N VAL A 447 -5.57 4.86 10.76
CA VAL A 447 -6.15 5.04 12.10
C VAL A 447 -5.81 3.87 13.02
N THR A 448 -5.95 2.63 12.55
CA THR A 448 -5.60 1.44 13.36
C THR A 448 -4.11 1.38 13.65
N ALA A 449 -3.25 1.68 12.67
CA ALA A 449 -1.81 1.82 12.86
C ALA A 449 -1.47 2.94 13.86
N GLY A 450 -2.16 4.08 13.77
CA GLY A 450 -2.00 5.19 14.72
C GLY A 450 -2.38 4.79 16.15
N LEU A 451 -3.48 4.07 16.34
CA LEU A 451 -3.88 3.55 17.66
C LEU A 451 -2.84 2.56 18.20
N TYR A 452 -2.36 1.65 17.37
CA TYR A 452 -1.29 0.72 17.71
C TYR A 452 -0.03 1.45 18.18
N VAL A 453 0.39 2.50 17.45
CA VAL A 453 1.56 3.34 17.80
C VAL A 453 1.35 4.05 19.14
N VAL A 454 0.18 4.66 19.36
CA VAL A 454 -0.12 5.35 20.62
C VAL A 454 -0.03 4.36 21.79
N LEU A 455 -0.61 3.17 21.67
CA LEU A 455 -0.54 2.14 22.72
C LEU A 455 0.91 1.72 23.01
N TYR A 456 1.71 1.49 21.97
CA TYR A 456 3.12 1.13 22.11
C TYR A 456 3.96 2.24 22.74
N VAL A 457 3.76 3.49 22.30
CA VAL A 457 4.46 4.65 22.84
C VAL A 457 4.09 4.86 24.30
N VAL A 458 2.80 4.77 24.65
CA VAL A 458 2.33 4.90 26.04
C VAL A 458 2.92 3.80 26.91
N LEU A 459 2.90 2.55 26.44
CA LEU A 459 3.53 1.43 27.15
C LEU A 459 5.03 1.67 27.34
N ALA A 460 5.73 2.09 26.28
CA ALA A 460 7.16 2.32 26.32
C ALA A 460 7.54 3.48 27.24
N LEU A 461 6.78 4.58 27.22
CA LEU A 461 6.99 5.72 28.11
C LEU A 461 6.63 5.38 29.56
N ALA A 462 5.58 4.58 29.81
CA ALA A 462 5.24 4.11 31.15
C ALA A 462 6.37 3.23 31.73
N LEU A 463 6.91 2.31 30.93
CA LEU A 463 8.09 1.52 31.29
C LEU A 463 9.32 2.41 31.51
N ALA A 464 9.54 3.42 30.66
CA ALA A 464 10.64 4.37 30.83
C ALA A 464 10.52 5.12 32.17
N ILE A 465 9.32 5.59 32.53
CA ILE A 465 9.04 6.28 33.79
C ILE A 465 9.23 5.33 34.98
N TRP A 466 8.78 4.08 34.87
CA TRP A 466 8.94 3.06 35.91
C TRP A 466 10.41 2.68 36.11
N MET A 467 11.17 2.50 35.02
CA MET A 467 12.60 2.20 35.06
C MET A 467 13.43 3.40 35.54
N PHE A 468 12.94 4.63 35.41
CA PHE A 468 13.66 5.84 35.81
C PHE A 468 13.75 5.98 37.33
N GLU A 469 14.81 5.42 37.92
CA GLU A 469 15.11 5.52 39.36
C GLU A 469 15.46 6.95 39.79
N ASN A 470 15.40 7.22 41.10
CA ASN A 470 15.73 8.52 41.68
C ASN A 470 17.23 8.79 41.49
N ARG A 471 17.67 9.19 40.29
CA ARG A 471 18.88 10.00 40.22
C ARG A 471 18.50 11.32 40.86
N GLU A 472 18.86 11.41 42.14
CA GLU A 472 18.82 12.63 42.91
C GLU A 472 19.25 13.77 42.00
N LEU A 473 18.33 14.70 41.78
CA LEU A 473 18.69 16.06 41.36
C LEU A 473 19.26 16.79 42.59
N SER A 474 20.16 16.14 43.35
CA SER A 474 20.95 16.74 44.42
C SER A 474 22.09 17.49 43.74
N GLY A 475 21.77 18.72 43.35
CA GLY A 475 22.79 19.76 43.48
C GLY A 475 23.02 19.98 44.96
N ASP A 476 23.82 19.11 45.60
CA ASP A 476 24.44 19.41 46.89
C ASP A 476 25.95 19.42 46.66
N GLY A 477 26.51 20.62 46.74
CA GLY A 477 27.92 20.78 47.00
C GLY A 477 28.23 20.30 48.41
N ASN A 478 29.20 19.40 48.55
CA ASN A 478 30.25 19.42 49.56
C ASN A 478 31.04 18.10 49.48
N GLY A 479 32.35 18.21 49.28
CA GLY A 479 33.33 17.12 49.27
C GLY A 479 34.43 17.36 48.27
#